data_AF-A0A5C7VP66-F1
#
_entry.id   AF-A0A5C7VP66-F1
#
_cell.length_a   1.000
_cell.length_b   1.000
_cell.length_c   1.000
_cell.angle_alpha   90.00
_cell.angle_beta   90.00
_cell.angle_gamma   90.00
#
_symmetry.space_group_name_H-M   'P 1'
#
loop_
_entity.id
_entity.type
_entity.pdbx_description
1 polymer ?
#
loop_
_entity_poly.entity_id
_entity_poly.type
_entity_poly.pdbx_seq_one_letter_code
_entity_poly.pdbx_strand_id
1 'polypeptide(L)'
;MKLDDFVSETLKQIIKGVAAAQEFGSTRNAKVNPITARFHSSTQGQSFCRETGVPLQHVAFDVAVTVTEEKTSTGDGETVGSISVSPATSSSTQNSSISRIKFEVPVLLPTTGTQVED
;
A
#
# COMPACT_ATOMS: atom_id res chain seq x y z
N MET A 1 4.03 -12.44 17.44
CA MET A 1 3.99 -13.09 16.11
C MET A 1 5.41 -13.38 15.64
N LYS A 2 5.62 -14.41 14.80
CA LYS A 2 6.93 -14.63 14.16
C LYS A 2 7.13 -13.68 12.97
N LEU A 3 8.38 -13.55 12.50
CA LEU A 3 8.73 -12.61 11.42
C LEU A 3 8.07 -13.01 10.08
N ASP A 4 8.02 -14.29 9.77
CA ASP A 4 7.37 -14.85 8.57
C ASP A 4 5.86 -14.59 8.58
N ASP A 5 5.20 -14.78 9.73
CA ASP A 5 3.78 -14.43 9.90
C ASP A 5 3.53 -12.93 9.69
N PHE A 6 4.39 -12.08 10.28
CA PHE A 6 4.30 -10.62 10.13
C PHE A 6 4.42 -10.18 8.66
N VAL A 7 5.42 -10.70 7.94
CA VAL A 7 5.64 -10.36 6.52
C VAL A 7 4.45 -10.83 5.68
N SER A 8 3.97 -12.05 5.90
CA SER A 8 2.82 -12.60 5.17
C SER A 8 1.57 -11.76 5.38
N GLU A 9 1.23 -11.43 6.63
CA GLU A 9 0.02 -10.68 6.94
C GLU A 9 0.10 -9.22 6.47
N THR A 10 1.27 -8.59 6.61
CA THR A 10 1.52 -7.25 6.07
C THR A 10 1.28 -7.19 4.56
N LEU A 11 1.86 -8.14 3.81
CA LEU A 11 1.70 -8.18 2.36
C LEU A 11 0.24 -8.43 1.96
N LYS A 12 -0.48 -9.32 2.66
CA LYS A 12 -1.92 -9.54 2.43
C LYS A 12 -2.73 -8.26 2.64
N GLN A 13 -2.45 -7.50 3.69
CA GLN A 13 -3.14 -6.23 3.96
C GLN A 13 -2.86 -5.18 2.88
N ILE A 14 -1.60 -5.05 2.45
CA ILE A 14 -1.22 -4.16 1.34
C ILE A 14 -1.97 -4.57 0.06
N ILE A 15 -1.97 -5.85 -0.30
CA ILE A 15 -2.66 -6.38 -1.49
C ILE A 15 -4.16 -6.08 -1.42
N LYS A 16 -4.82 -6.35 -0.28
CA LYS A 16 -6.24 -6.04 -0.08
C LYS A 16 -6.53 -4.55 -0.23
N GLY A 17 -5.70 -3.69 0.36
CA GLY A 17 -5.84 -2.24 0.27
C GLY A 17 -5.67 -1.72 -1.16
N VAL A 18 -4.67 -2.22 -1.89
CA VAL A 18 -4.46 -1.89 -3.31
C VAL A 18 -5.64 -2.35 -4.17
N ALA A 19 -6.15 -3.57 -3.97
CA ALA A 19 -7.30 -4.08 -4.70
C ALA A 19 -8.58 -3.24 -4.47
N ALA A 20 -8.85 -2.84 -3.22
CA ALA A 20 -9.97 -1.95 -2.91
C ALA A 20 -9.80 -0.56 -3.56
N ALA A 21 -8.57 -0.02 -3.57
CA ALA A 21 -8.27 1.25 -4.23
C ALA A 21 -8.41 1.16 -5.77
N GLN A 22 -8.07 0.01 -6.36
CA GLN A 22 -8.26 -0.26 -7.79
C GLN A 22 -9.75 -0.20 -8.18
N GLU A 23 -10.61 -0.88 -7.44
CA GLU A 23 -12.06 -0.86 -7.67
C GLU A 23 -12.61 0.56 -7.64
N PHE A 24 -12.26 1.33 -6.61
CA PHE A 24 -12.67 2.74 -6.52
C PHE A 24 -12.11 3.57 -7.69
N GLY A 25 -10.82 3.41 -8.01
CA GLY A 25 -10.15 4.14 -9.08
C GLY A 25 -10.81 3.96 -10.44
N SER A 26 -11.24 2.74 -10.77
CA SER A 26 -11.96 2.45 -12.02
C SER A 26 -13.24 3.26 -12.18
N THR A 27 -13.92 3.62 -11.09
CA THR A 27 -15.12 4.48 -11.13
C THR A 27 -14.81 5.98 -11.30
N ARG A 28 -13.54 6.37 -11.15
CA ARG A 28 -13.09 7.77 -11.11
C ARG A 28 -12.11 8.13 -12.23
N ASN A 29 -12.02 7.35 -13.30
CA ASN A 29 -11.02 7.51 -14.35
C ASN A 29 -9.57 7.52 -13.82
N ALA A 30 -9.30 6.73 -12.77
CA ALA A 30 -7.97 6.50 -12.24
C ALA A 30 -7.59 5.03 -12.39
N LYS A 31 -6.30 4.72 -12.48
CA LYS A 31 -5.81 3.33 -12.44
C LYS A 31 -4.74 3.18 -11.36
N VAL A 32 -5.00 2.32 -10.38
CA VAL A 32 -4.05 2.02 -9.29
C VAL A 32 -3.26 0.76 -9.65
N ASN A 33 -1.93 0.84 -9.58
CA ASN A 33 -1.00 -0.20 -10.01
C ASN A 33 -1.37 -0.87 -11.36
N PRO A 34 -1.51 -0.09 -12.45
CA PRO A 34 -1.97 -0.65 -13.71
C PRO A 34 -0.90 -1.51 -14.39
N ILE A 35 -1.32 -2.57 -15.07
CA ILE A 35 -0.44 -3.42 -15.91
C ILE A 35 0.26 -2.64 -17.03
N THR A 36 -0.31 -1.49 -17.40
CA THR A 36 0.17 -0.57 -18.43
C THR A 36 1.31 0.32 -17.95
N ALA A 37 1.66 0.28 -16.65
CA ALA A 37 2.80 0.99 -16.10
C ALA A 37 4.10 0.50 -16.77
N ARG A 38 4.85 1.42 -17.36
CA ARG A 38 6.15 1.16 -17.97
C ARG A 38 7.15 2.21 -17.51
N PHE A 39 8.39 1.78 -17.27
CA PHE A 39 9.50 2.67 -17.01
C PHE A 39 9.99 3.27 -18.33
N HIS A 40 10.20 4.58 -18.34
CA HIS A 40 10.84 5.21 -19.49
C HIS A 40 12.35 4.96 -19.44
N SER A 41 12.92 4.38 -20.49
CA SER A 41 14.34 4.03 -20.56
C SER A 41 15.28 5.24 -20.60
N SER A 42 14.79 6.43 -21.00
CA SER A 42 15.60 7.64 -21.16
C SER A 42 15.55 8.61 -19.97
N THR A 43 14.58 8.46 -19.06
CA THR A 43 14.41 9.33 -17.88
C THR A 43 14.43 8.48 -16.62
N GLN A 44 15.43 8.72 -15.76
CA GLN A 44 15.58 8.02 -14.48
C GLN A 44 14.29 8.13 -13.66
N GLY A 45 13.61 7.00 -13.47
CA GLY A 45 12.53 6.85 -12.50
C GLY A 45 11.14 7.30 -12.92
N GLN A 46 10.95 7.84 -14.14
CA GLN A 46 9.61 8.20 -14.60
C GLN A 46 8.90 6.98 -15.18
N SER A 47 7.70 6.71 -14.67
CA SER A 47 6.80 5.70 -15.21
C SER A 47 5.67 6.36 -15.97
N PHE A 48 5.22 5.75 -17.05
CA PHE A 48 4.13 6.24 -17.88
C PHE A 48 3.17 5.11 -18.24
N CYS A 49 1.93 5.47 -18.57
CA CYS A 49 0.91 4.55 -19.00
C CYS A 49 1.15 4.28 -20.48
N ARG A 50 1.50 3.04 -20.84
CA ARG A 50 1.81 2.67 -22.22
C ARG A 50 0.68 3.00 -23.20
N GLU A 51 -0.57 2.92 -22.76
CA GLU A 51 -1.75 3.15 -23.61
C GLU A 51 -1.98 4.63 -23.91
N THR A 52 -1.71 5.50 -22.94
CA THR A 52 -2.10 6.92 -23.04
C THR A 52 -0.92 7.88 -23.07
N GLY A 53 0.31 7.39 -22.86
CA GLY A 53 1.51 8.20 -22.69
C GLY A 53 1.57 9.03 -21.39
N VAL A 54 0.51 9.00 -20.57
CA VAL A 54 0.39 9.84 -19.38
C VAL A 54 1.35 9.36 -18.28
N PRO A 55 2.10 10.26 -17.61
CA PRO A 55 2.94 9.90 -16.47
C PRO A 55 2.14 9.28 -15.32
N LEU A 56 2.68 8.23 -14.70
CA LEU A 56 2.17 7.70 -13.44
C LEU A 56 2.78 8.45 -12.27
N GLN A 57 1.95 8.74 -11.27
CA GLN A 57 2.39 9.22 -9.99
C GLN A 57 2.74 8.05 -9.09
N HIS A 58 3.95 8.04 -8.56
CA HIS A 58 4.33 7.08 -7.54
C HIS A 58 3.97 7.60 -6.15
N VAL A 59 3.08 6.89 -5.45
CA VAL A 59 2.65 7.25 -4.09
C VAL A 59 3.48 6.45 -3.11
N ALA A 60 4.39 7.13 -2.43
CA ALA A 60 5.24 6.53 -1.41
C ALA A 60 4.52 6.48 -0.06
N PHE A 61 4.50 5.29 0.54
CA PHE A 61 3.96 5.04 1.87
C PHE A 61 5.12 4.73 2.83
N ASP A 62 5.14 5.45 3.95
CA ASP A 62 6.07 5.21 5.04
C ASP A 62 5.26 5.06 6.33
N VAL A 63 5.03 3.81 6.73
CA VAL A 63 4.05 3.46 7.76
C VAL A 63 4.74 2.82 8.94
N ALA A 64 4.47 3.35 10.14
CA ALA A 64 4.78 2.69 11.40
C ALA A 64 3.63 1.73 11.74
N VAL A 65 3.93 0.44 11.80
CA VAL A 65 2.99 -0.61 12.18
C VAL A 65 3.32 -1.06 13.59
N THR A 66 2.29 -1.11 14.42
CA THR A 66 2.39 -1.50 15.82
C THR A 66 1.66 -2.81 15.98
N VAL A 67 2.38 -3.85 16.39
CA VAL A 67 1.77 -5.13 16.73
C VAL A 67 1.51 -5.12 18.22
N THR A 68 0.24 -5.09 18.60
CA THR A 68 -0.20 -5.32 19.98
C THR A 68 -0.54 -6.80 20.14
N GLU A 69 0.24 -7.50 20.95
CA GLU A 69 -0.13 -8.84 21.40
C GLU A 69 -1.13 -8.71 22.54
N GLU A 70 -2.42 -8.66 22.23
CA GLU A 70 -3.44 -8.85 23.26
C GLU A 70 -3.43 -10.33 23.68
N LYS A 71 -2.98 -10.58 24.91
CA LYS A 71 -3.00 -11.91 25.52
C LYS A 71 -4.43 -12.22 25.98
N THR A 72 -5.34 -12.51 25.05
CA THR A 72 -6.63 -13.09 25.41
C THR A 72 -6.39 -14.53 25.84
N SER A 73 -6.28 -14.74 27.16
CA SER A 73 -6.30 -16.05 27.80
C SER A 73 -7.70 -16.69 27.65
N THR A 74 -8.08 -17.05 26.43
CA THR A 74 -9.12 -18.04 26.20
C THR A 74 -8.38 -19.36 26.07
N GLY A 75 -8.70 -20.32 26.94
CA GLY A 75 -8.06 -21.64 26.98
C GLY A 75 -7.97 -22.26 25.58
N ASP A 76 -6.85 -22.93 25.32
CA ASP A 76 -6.39 -23.44 24.02
C ASP A 76 -5.71 -22.42 23.09
N GLY A 77 -4.53 -21.96 23.52
CA GLY A 77 -3.30 -22.19 22.75
C GLY A 77 -3.01 -21.33 21.51
N GLU A 78 -3.91 -20.47 21.04
CA GLU A 78 -3.64 -19.64 19.85
C GLU A 78 -3.76 -18.14 20.15
N THR A 79 -2.60 -17.49 20.30
CA THR A 79 -2.49 -16.03 20.45
C THR A 79 -2.67 -15.37 19.08
N VAL A 80 -3.87 -14.88 18.78
CA VAL A 80 -4.13 -14.09 17.57
C VAL A 80 -3.74 -12.64 17.85
N GLY A 81 -2.55 -12.23 17.40
CA GLY A 81 -2.13 -10.83 17.46
C GLY A 81 -2.89 -9.98 16.45
N SER A 82 -3.50 -8.88 16.90
CA SER A 82 -4.13 -7.89 16.01
C SER A 82 -3.10 -6.90 15.49
N ILE A 83 -3.11 -6.63 14.18
CA ILE A 83 -2.28 -5.57 13.58
C ILE A 83 -3.08 -4.27 13.58
N SER A 84 -2.60 -3.25 14.29
CA SER A 84 -3.17 -1.91 14.28
C SER A 84 -2.22 -0.91 13.60
N VAL A 85 -2.76 -0.06 12.72
CA VAL A 85 -2.03 1.06 12.12
C VAL A 85 -2.27 2.29 12.99
N SER A 86 -1.23 2.73 13.70
CA SER A 86 -1.30 3.90 14.58
C SER A 86 -0.75 5.14 13.86
N PRO A 87 -1.46 6.29 13.88
CA PRO A 87 -0.84 7.55 13.51
C PRO A 87 0.30 7.86 14.49
N ALA A 88 1.39 8.44 13.97
CA ALA A 88 2.69 8.58 14.65
C ALA A 88 2.68 9.36 15.99
N THR A 89 1.54 9.91 16.42
CA THR A 89 1.38 10.79 17.59
C THR A 89 0.85 10.13 18.86
N SER A 90 0.51 8.84 18.87
CA SER A 90 -0.02 8.18 20.08
C SER A 90 1.05 7.35 20.81
N SER A 91 1.67 7.94 21.82
CA SER A 91 2.59 7.25 22.73
C SER A 91 1.80 6.49 23.81
N SER A 92 1.47 5.22 23.57
CA SER A 92 1.08 4.30 24.63
C SER A 92 2.16 3.24 24.81
N THR A 93 2.80 3.25 25.97
CA THR A 93 3.85 2.34 26.42
C THR A 93 3.29 0.94 26.69
N GLN A 94 2.87 0.24 25.63
CA GLN A 94 2.78 -1.22 25.65
C GLN A 94 4.03 -1.77 24.95
N ASN A 95 4.46 -2.99 25.31
CA ASN A 95 5.58 -3.70 24.68
C ASN A 95 5.28 -4.02 23.21
N SER A 96 5.19 -2.99 22.38
CA SER A 96 4.86 -3.10 20.98
C SER A 96 6.14 -3.00 20.17
N SER A 97 6.43 -4.02 19.38
CA SER A 97 7.43 -3.91 18.32
C SER A 97 6.88 -2.96 17.26
N ILE A 98 7.43 -1.75 17.20
CA ILE A 98 7.15 -0.80 16.12
C ILE A 98 7.99 -1.22 14.91
N SER A 99 7.33 -1.74 13.88
CA SER A 99 7.94 -2.05 12.59
C SER A 99 7.65 -0.92 11.61
N ARG A 100 8.63 -0.57 10.77
CA ARG A 100 8.46 0.46 9.74
C ARG A 100 8.46 -0.16 8.36
N ILE A 101 7.41 0.08 7.59
CA ILE A 101 7.23 -0.46 6.24
C ILE A 101 7.26 0.70 5.26
N LYS A 102 8.08 0.56 4.22
CA LYS A 102 8.18 1.49 3.10
C LYS A 102 7.84 0.78 1.82
N PHE A 103 6.87 1.29 1.08
CA PHE A 103 6.48 0.77 -0.22
C PHE A 103 5.89 1.88 -1.08
N GLU A 104 5.75 1.59 -2.36
CA GLU A 104 5.32 2.55 -3.36
C GLU A 104 4.24 1.93 -4.24
N VAL A 105 3.21 2.70 -4.57
CA VAL A 105 2.15 2.28 -5.47
C VAL A 105 2.07 3.25 -6.65
N PRO A 106 2.30 2.80 -7.88
CA PRO A 106 2.12 3.63 -9.05
C PRO A 106 0.63 3.87 -9.32
N VAL A 107 0.24 5.12 -9.53
CA VAL A 107 -1.15 5.53 -9.74
C VAL A 107 -1.23 6.44 -10.96
N LEU A 108 -2.06 6.05 -11.92
CA LEU A 108 -2.53 6.95 -12.96
C LEU A 108 -3.70 7.76 -12.38
N LEU A 109 -3.47 9.04 -12.13
CA LEU A 109 -4.49 9.94 -11.62
C LEU A 109 -5.47 10.37 -12.72
N PRO A 110 -6.70 10.78 -12.36
CA PRO A 110 -7.66 11.29 -13.33
C PRO A 110 -7.07 12.48 -14.09
N THR A 111 -7.13 12.41 -15.42
CA THR A 111 -6.71 13.49 -16.31
C THR A 111 -7.91 14.29 -16.80
N THR A 112 -7.69 15.56 -17.09
CA THR A 112 -8.67 16.47 -17.69
C THR A 112 -8.08 17.10 -18.95
N GLY A 113 -8.91 17.35 -19.96
CA GLY A 113 -8.49 17.91 -21.26
C GLY A 113 -8.57 16.89 -22.40
N THR A 114 -8.35 17.35 -23.63
CA THR A 114 -8.42 16.52 -24.85
C THR A 114 -7.04 15.97 -25.16
N GLN A 115 -6.89 14.64 -25.28
CA GLN A 115 -5.71 14.08 -25.94
C GLN A 115 -5.85 14.39 -27.43
N VAL A 116 -4.91 15.17 -27.97
CA VAL A 116 -4.78 15.35 -29.42
C VAL A 116 -3.99 14.14 -29.90
N GLU A 117 -4.65 13.22 -30.60
CA GLU A 117 -3.96 12.16 -31.33
C GLU A 117 -3.28 12.79 -32.54
N ASP A 118 -1.94 12.76 -32.58
CA ASP A 118 -1.13 13.11 -33.77
C ASP A 118 -1.07 11.93 -34.76
#